data_AF-A0A2N3FVS1-F1
#
_entry.id   AF-A0A2N3FVS1-F1
#
_cell.length_a   1.000
_cell.length_b   1.000
_cell.length_c   1.000
_cell.angle_alpha   90.00
_cell.angle_beta   90.00
_cell.angle_gamma   90.00
#
_symmetry.space_group_name_H-M   'P 1'
#
loop_
_entity.id
_entity.type
_entity.pdbx_description
1 polymer ?
#
loop_
_entity_poly.entity_id
_entity_poly.type
_entity_poly.pdbx_seq_one_letter_code
_entity_poly.pdbx_strand_id
1 'polypeptide(L)'
;MPTPAVMHWGEAEVRVAADGTSVRLLRGPDLVVELAWLGVKGAPAEFEAPDEVEHTLATPEGRVFQRHSVLEGWRSRWVLTREAHRPDVVEDRLRVRPGPEYALWSWGSGVNALLAVAPAHTAGPVLGLRLEQGYLEEFGDPAESSASVDYLVAPAGAELAAGERLTTSLVSDWYPMLDDLAGRLPPWLNDTQLDAEESWWGDVADYGLSAPEDVVVDFTDGMVSVTAEVGRRILDVQTPRGLSRIPLEWVPSPESVLHEVAADAVGRGDELDVAEALCVQFAADRRALWLDPSAHDLLDRVDWAAEESVLGAAFGLARGRSLGEAALVSDALRLLGRIPAGEGYGRVAMAGWITS
;
A
#
# COMPACT_ATOMS: atom_id res chain seq x y z
N MET A 1 17.85 27.85 18.78
CA MET A 1 16.91 27.40 17.74
C MET A 1 15.51 27.54 18.31
N PRO A 2 14.51 27.98 17.54
CA PRO A 2 13.14 28.03 18.03
C PRO A 2 12.65 26.62 18.35
N THR A 3 11.92 26.49 19.47
CA THR A 3 11.42 25.21 19.99
C THR A 3 10.10 24.85 19.30
N PRO A 4 9.85 23.57 18.95
CA PRO A 4 8.54 23.16 18.43
C PRO A 4 7.44 23.37 19.47
N ALA A 5 6.23 23.68 19.00
CA ALA A 5 5.04 23.72 19.84
C ALA A 5 4.60 22.28 20.18
N VAL A 6 4.16 22.05 21.42
CA VAL A 6 3.82 20.71 21.92
C VAL A 6 2.42 20.73 22.51
N MET A 7 1.55 19.86 21.98
CA MET A 7 0.19 19.62 22.48
C MET A 7 0.10 18.18 23.02
N HIS A 8 -0.43 18.01 24.23
CA HIS A 8 -0.53 16.69 24.87
C HIS A 8 -1.88 16.03 24.56
N TRP A 9 -1.84 14.77 24.11
CA TRP A 9 -3.02 13.96 23.78
C TRP A 9 -2.94 12.59 24.46
N GLY A 10 -3.44 12.49 25.70
CA GLY A 10 -3.32 11.27 26.49
C GLY A 10 -1.85 10.89 26.73
N GLU A 11 -1.44 9.70 26.26
CA GLU A 11 -0.04 9.23 26.32
C GLU A 11 0.82 9.69 25.13
N ALA A 12 0.23 10.42 24.19
CA ALA A 12 0.89 10.89 22.98
C ALA A 12 1.13 12.40 23.02
N GLU A 13 2.06 12.86 22.18
CA GLU A 13 2.39 14.27 21.99
C GLU A 13 2.33 14.64 20.52
N VAL A 14 1.57 15.68 20.20
CA VAL A 14 1.57 16.30 18.87
C VAL A 14 2.57 17.45 18.90
N ARG A 15 3.65 17.33 18.15
CA ARG A 15 4.71 18.33 18.04
C ARG A 15 4.67 19.00 16.67
N VAL A 16 4.35 20.28 16.64
CA VAL A 16 4.35 21.09 15.41
C VAL A 16 5.71 21.78 15.29
N ALA A 17 6.36 21.64 14.14
CA ALA A 17 7.62 22.33 13.88
C ALA A 17 7.46 23.84 14.06
N ALA A 18 8.51 24.52 14.52
CA ALA A 18 8.45 25.95 14.83
C ALA A 18 8.06 26.81 13.61
N ASP A 19 8.39 26.34 12.41
CA ASP A 19 8.07 26.96 11.12
C ASP A 19 6.79 26.37 10.46
N GLY A 20 6.12 25.43 11.14
CA GLY A 20 4.89 24.78 10.71
C GLY A 20 5.05 23.78 9.57
N THR A 21 6.23 23.54 9.00
CA THR A 21 6.32 22.70 7.77
C THR A 21 5.99 21.23 7.99
N SER A 22 6.04 20.77 9.24
CA SER A 22 5.70 19.40 9.63
C SER A 22 5.05 19.33 11.01
N VAL A 23 4.19 18.34 11.20
CA VAL A 23 3.65 17.93 12.51
C VAL A 23 4.00 16.47 12.75
N ARG A 24 4.42 16.15 13.98
CA ARG A 24 4.80 14.79 14.39
C ARG A 24 3.94 14.35 15.55
N LEU A 25 3.42 13.13 15.49
CA LEU A 25 2.83 12.45 16.62
C LEU A 25 3.86 11.51 17.23
N LEU A 26 4.15 11.68 18.51
CA LEU A 26 5.01 10.78 19.27
C LEU A 26 4.20 10.05 20.34
N ARG A 27 4.62 8.82 20.68
CA ARG A 27 4.15 8.09 21.84
C ARG A 27 5.36 7.62 22.63
N GLY A 28 5.61 8.23 23.79
CA GLY A 28 6.87 8.05 24.50
C GLY A 28 8.07 8.49 23.64
N PRO A 29 9.11 7.65 23.46
CA PRO A 29 10.25 7.98 22.61
C PRO A 29 9.99 7.79 21.11
N ASP A 30 8.91 7.09 20.75
CA ASP A 30 8.70 6.60 19.40
C ASP A 30 7.94 7.62 18.55
N LEU A 31 8.44 7.87 17.34
CA LEU A 31 7.67 8.56 16.31
C LEU A 31 6.59 7.61 15.81
N VAL A 32 5.33 8.04 15.85
CA VAL A 32 4.20 7.29 15.28
C VAL A 32 4.06 7.67 13.81
N VAL A 33 3.86 8.97 13.55
CA VAL A 33 3.68 9.50 12.20
C VAL A 33 4.14 10.95 12.11
N GLU A 34 4.65 11.33 10.94
CA GLU A 34 4.90 12.71 10.54
C GLU A 34 4.02 13.07 9.34
N LEU A 35 3.35 14.22 9.42
CA LEU A 35 2.63 14.84 8.30
C LEU A 35 3.39 16.12 7.90
N ALA A 36 3.71 16.28 6.63
CA ALA A 36 4.46 17.43 6.15
C ALA A 36 3.96 17.91 4.79
N TRP A 37 3.90 19.23 4.60
CA TRP A 37 3.61 19.81 3.29
C TRP A 37 4.88 19.82 2.44
N LEU A 38 4.77 19.47 1.17
CA LEU A 38 5.90 19.49 0.22
C LEU A 38 6.02 20.83 -0.50
N GLY A 39 7.25 21.27 -0.71
CA GLY A 39 7.54 22.49 -1.50
C GLY A 39 7.11 23.80 -0.83
N VAL A 40 6.67 23.77 0.42
CA VAL A 40 6.22 24.95 1.15
C VAL A 40 7.36 25.67 1.87
N LYS A 41 7.16 26.96 2.11
CA LYS A 41 8.01 27.77 2.97
C LYS A 41 7.32 28.04 4.29
N GLY A 42 7.99 27.62 5.37
CA GLY A 42 7.58 27.82 6.74
C GLY A 42 7.56 29.27 7.22
N ALA A 43 6.79 29.52 8.28
CA ALA A 43 6.74 30.77 9.02
C ALA A 43 6.52 30.49 10.51
N PRO A 44 6.89 31.39 11.44
CA PRO A 44 6.56 31.23 12.85
C PRO A 44 5.05 31.09 13.09
N ALA A 45 4.67 30.47 14.21
CA ALA A 45 3.27 30.34 14.60
C ALA A 45 2.60 31.71 14.72
N GLU A 46 1.40 31.82 14.15
CA GLU A 46 0.54 33.01 14.26
C GLU A 46 -0.30 32.93 15.55
N PHE A 47 -0.57 31.71 16.00
CA PHE A 47 -1.27 31.41 17.24
C PHE A 47 -0.71 30.13 17.88
N GLU A 48 -0.54 30.16 19.20
CA GLU A 48 -0.11 29.01 19.99
C GLU A 48 -0.84 29.01 21.34
N ALA A 49 -1.53 27.90 21.60
CA ALA A 49 -2.21 27.57 22.84
C ALA A 49 -1.85 26.13 23.24
N PRO A 50 -2.12 25.70 24.49
CA PRO A 50 -1.74 24.37 24.97
C PRO A 50 -2.29 23.20 24.14
N ASP A 51 -3.41 23.42 23.46
CA ASP A 51 -4.18 22.44 22.72
C ASP A 51 -4.39 22.82 21.24
N GLU A 52 -3.80 23.93 20.78
CA GLU A 52 -4.01 24.44 19.43
C GLU A 52 -2.84 25.27 18.91
N VAL A 53 -2.47 25.07 17.65
CA VAL A 53 -1.39 25.81 16.97
C VAL A 53 -1.82 26.15 15.56
N GLU A 54 -1.57 27.39 15.13
CA GLU A 54 -1.88 27.87 13.78
C GLU A 54 -0.66 28.48 13.10
N HIS A 55 -0.54 28.20 11.80
CA HIS A 55 0.49 28.77 10.93
C HIS A 55 -0.10 29.11 9.57
N THR A 56 0.49 30.10 8.91
CA THR A 56 0.30 30.33 7.48
C THR A 56 1.59 30.01 6.74
N LEU A 57 1.55 29.02 5.84
CA LEU A 57 2.70 28.64 5.02
C LEU A 57 2.54 29.21 3.61
N ALA A 58 3.65 29.57 2.98
CA ALA A 58 3.66 29.96 1.57
C ALA A 58 3.88 28.74 0.68
N THR A 59 3.04 28.58 -0.33
CA THR A 59 3.20 27.60 -1.41
C THR A 59 3.69 28.36 -2.66
N PRO A 60 4.19 27.69 -3.72
CA PRO A 60 4.66 28.41 -4.90
C PRO A 60 3.55 29.23 -5.58
N GLU A 61 2.28 28.78 -5.50
CA GLU A 61 1.13 29.41 -6.17
C GLU A 61 0.17 30.13 -5.18
N GLY A 62 0.46 30.14 -3.88
CA GLY A 62 -0.39 30.80 -2.89
C GLY A 62 -0.03 30.54 -1.43
N ARG A 63 -1.04 30.21 -0.62
CA ARG A 63 -0.87 29.97 0.82
C ARG A 63 -1.70 28.80 1.31
N VAL A 64 -1.17 28.09 2.28
CA VAL A 64 -1.92 27.15 3.11
C VAL A 64 -1.95 27.65 4.55
N PHE A 65 -3.15 27.98 5.01
CA PHE A 65 -3.41 28.16 6.43
C PHE A 65 -3.57 26.79 7.06
N GLN A 66 -2.82 26.51 8.13
CA GLN A 66 -2.90 25.26 8.86
C GLN A 66 -3.27 25.50 10.31
N ARG A 67 -4.06 24.57 10.84
CA ARG A 67 -4.44 24.51 12.24
C ARG A 67 -4.36 23.08 12.71
N HIS A 68 -3.65 22.87 13.81
CA HIS A 68 -3.61 21.61 14.55
C HIS A 68 -4.26 21.83 15.90
N SER A 69 -5.14 20.93 16.31
CA SER A 69 -5.76 20.99 17.64
C SER A 69 -5.93 19.62 18.26
N VAL A 70 -5.82 19.55 19.58
CA VAL A 70 -6.02 18.34 20.38
C VAL A 70 -7.14 18.61 21.40
N LEU A 71 -8.32 18.03 21.17
CA LEU A 71 -9.41 18.02 22.14
C LEU A 71 -9.71 16.57 22.55
N GLU A 72 -10.82 16.00 22.06
CA GLU A 72 -11.13 14.57 22.23
C GLU A 72 -10.28 13.70 21.28
N GLY A 73 -9.81 14.27 20.17
CA GLY A 73 -8.89 13.67 19.22
C GLY A 73 -7.96 14.72 18.61
N TRP A 74 -6.99 14.27 17.80
CA TRP A 74 -6.10 15.17 17.07
C TRP A 74 -6.69 15.52 15.70
N ARG A 75 -6.94 16.81 15.47
CA ARG A 75 -7.44 17.32 14.20
C ARG A 75 -6.37 18.15 13.49
N SER A 76 -6.16 17.87 12.21
CA SER A 76 -5.36 18.67 11.30
C SER A 76 -6.28 19.29 10.26
N ARG A 77 -6.30 20.62 10.14
CA ARG A 77 -7.09 21.35 9.16
C ARG A 77 -6.20 22.24 8.32
N TRP A 78 -6.37 22.18 7.02
CA TRP A 78 -5.66 23.00 6.05
C TRP A 78 -6.63 23.72 5.14
N VAL A 79 -6.35 24.99 4.85
CA VAL A 79 -7.10 25.82 3.91
C VAL A 79 -6.12 26.39 2.91
N LEU A 80 -6.14 25.82 1.71
CA LEU A 80 -5.34 26.27 0.57
C LEU A 80 -6.10 27.37 -0.17
N THR A 81 -5.37 28.42 -0.52
CA THR A 81 -5.86 29.58 -1.29
C THR A 81 -4.82 29.98 -2.34
N ARG A 82 -5.28 30.51 -3.47
CA ARG A 82 -4.42 31.06 -4.52
C ARG A 82 -4.39 32.58 -4.48
N GLU A 83 -3.21 33.14 -4.74
CA GLU A 83 -3.01 34.59 -4.87
C GLU A 83 -3.00 35.04 -6.35
N ALA A 84 -2.73 34.12 -7.27
CA ALA A 84 -2.65 34.40 -8.70
C ALA A 84 -4.00 34.87 -9.28
N HIS A 85 -3.96 35.84 -10.21
CA HIS A 85 -5.16 36.39 -10.87
C HIS A 85 -5.78 35.45 -11.92
N ARG A 86 -5.29 34.21 -12.04
CA ARG A 86 -5.81 33.17 -12.93
C ARG A 86 -5.91 31.85 -12.15
N PRO A 87 -6.87 30.98 -12.49
CA PRO A 87 -6.90 29.61 -11.98
C PRO A 87 -5.55 28.93 -12.23
N ASP A 88 -5.10 28.19 -11.23
CA ASP A 88 -3.88 27.40 -11.32
C ASP A 88 -4.13 25.98 -10.80
N VAL A 89 -3.41 25.02 -11.34
CA VAL A 89 -3.58 23.61 -10.99
C VAL A 89 -3.15 23.39 -9.53
N VAL A 90 -3.88 22.53 -8.81
CA VAL A 90 -3.53 22.13 -7.46
C VAL A 90 -2.54 20.97 -7.48
N GLU A 91 -1.25 21.31 -7.37
CA GLU A 91 -0.15 20.36 -7.27
C GLU A 91 0.38 20.16 -5.85
N ASP A 92 -0.19 20.88 -4.86
CA ASP A 92 0.21 20.80 -3.46
C ASP A 92 0.02 19.37 -2.92
N ARG A 93 0.99 18.91 -2.12
CA ARG A 93 1.03 17.53 -1.61
C ARG A 93 1.28 17.48 -0.11
N LEU A 94 0.60 16.53 0.52
CA LEU A 94 0.82 16.15 1.91
C LEU A 94 1.62 14.85 1.95
N ARG A 95 2.82 14.89 2.50
CA ARG A 95 3.61 13.70 2.79
C ARG A 95 3.22 13.11 4.13
N VAL A 96 3.00 11.81 4.14
CA VAL A 96 2.78 11.00 5.35
C VAL A 96 3.95 10.06 5.50
N ARG A 97 4.59 10.08 6.67
CA ARG A 97 5.71 9.21 6.99
C ARG A 97 5.46 8.51 8.32
N PRO A 98 5.16 7.19 8.35
CA PRO A 98 5.20 6.41 9.59
C PRO A 98 6.60 6.45 10.22
N GLY A 99 6.64 6.30 11.54
CA GLY A 99 7.89 6.03 12.24
C GLY A 99 8.42 4.63 11.96
N PRO A 100 9.68 4.34 12.36
CA PRO A 100 10.37 3.10 12.00
C PRO A 100 9.71 1.83 12.56
N GLU A 101 9.02 1.95 13.71
CA GLU A 101 8.32 0.83 14.36
C GLU A 101 6.85 0.69 13.90
N TYR A 102 6.45 1.46 12.87
CA TYR A 102 5.08 1.57 12.39
C TYR A 102 4.98 1.32 10.89
N ALA A 103 3.85 0.76 10.46
CA ALA A 103 3.46 0.60 9.08
C ALA A 103 2.29 1.53 8.74
N LEU A 104 2.30 2.08 7.52
CA LEU A 104 1.22 2.89 6.98
C LEU A 104 0.36 2.04 6.03
N TRP A 105 -0.94 2.07 6.25
CA TRP A 105 -1.95 1.52 5.36
C TRP A 105 -2.85 2.65 4.88
N SER A 106 -3.31 2.56 3.63
CA SER A 106 -4.28 3.49 3.05
C SER A 106 -5.46 2.68 2.53
N TRP A 107 -6.67 3.08 2.89
CA TRP A 107 -7.90 2.53 2.34
C TRP A 107 -8.81 3.64 1.82
N GLY A 108 -9.51 3.31 0.74
CA GLY A 108 -10.27 4.31 0.00
C GLY A 108 -9.37 5.39 -0.60
N SER A 109 -9.95 6.20 -1.47
CA SER A 109 -9.26 7.35 -2.07
C SER A 109 -10.28 8.42 -2.45
N GLY A 110 -9.82 9.66 -2.58
CA GLY A 110 -10.61 10.85 -2.78
C GLY A 110 -11.31 11.30 -1.50
N VAL A 111 -12.63 11.48 -1.54
CA VAL A 111 -13.39 12.06 -0.40
C VAL A 111 -13.64 11.09 0.76
N ASN A 112 -13.27 9.82 0.60
CA ASN A 112 -13.42 8.76 1.61
C ASN A 112 -12.07 8.18 2.08
N ALA A 113 -10.96 8.85 1.78
CA ALA A 113 -9.64 8.39 2.18
C ALA A 113 -9.54 8.19 3.71
N LEU A 114 -8.94 7.08 4.09
CA LEU A 114 -8.67 6.70 5.47
C LEU A 114 -7.28 6.08 5.53
N LEU A 115 -6.44 6.60 6.42
CA LEU A 115 -5.09 6.06 6.64
C LEU A 115 -5.02 5.40 8.01
N ALA A 116 -4.26 4.32 8.11
CA ALA A 116 -3.93 3.68 9.37
C ALA A 116 -2.42 3.65 9.59
N VAL A 117 -1.99 4.02 10.78
CA VAL A 117 -0.62 3.85 11.24
C VAL A 117 -0.62 2.83 12.36
N ALA A 118 -0.19 1.62 12.03
CA ALA A 118 -0.23 0.46 12.91
C ALA A 118 1.17 0.08 13.38
N PRO A 119 1.37 -0.39 14.63
CA PRO A 119 2.65 -0.96 15.04
C PRO A 119 3.04 -2.13 14.13
N ALA A 120 4.30 -2.19 13.69
CA ALA A 120 4.78 -3.25 12.79
C ALA A 120 4.91 -4.62 13.48
N HIS A 121 4.91 -4.65 14.81
CA HIS A 121 5.28 -5.82 15.61
C HIS A 121 4.22 -6.25 16.63
N THR A 122 3.10 -5.53 16.73
CA THR A 122 2.00 -5.82 17.63
C THR A 122 0.65 -5.51 16.98
N ALA A 123 -0.44 -6.06 17.52
CA ALA A 123 -1.79 -5.87 16.95
C ALA A 123 -2.35 -4.44 17.10
N GLY A 124 -1.78 -3.61 17.97
CA GLY A 124 -2.27 -2.27 18.25
C GLY A 124 -1.69 -1.63 19.51
N PRO A 125 -2.21 -0.45 19.90
CA PRO A 125 -3.29 0.28 19.24
C PRO A 125 -2.86 0.92 17.91
N VAL A 126 -3.83 1.15 17.04
CA VAL A 126 -3.67 1.71 15.69
C VAL A 126 -4.12 3.18 15.69
N LEU A 127 -3.34 4.07 15.07
CA LEU A 127 -3.78 5.43 14.80
C LEU A 127 -4.58 5.44 13.48
N GLY A 128 -5.85 5.83 13.54
CA GLY A 128 -6.64 6.09 12.34
C GLY A 128 -6.64 7.57 11.99
N LEU A 129 -6.36 7.92 10.74
CA LEU A 129 -6.46 9.26 10.16
C LEU A 129 -7.60 9.28 9.14
N ARG A 130 -8.74 9.85 9.50
CA ARG A 130 -9.93 9.86 8.64
C ARG A 130 -10.13 11.22 7.99
N LEU A 131 -10.33 11.22 6.68
CA LEU A 131 -10.74 12.42 5.95
C LEU A 131 -12.18 12.80 6.30
N GLU A 132 -12.31 13.96 6.93
CA GLU A 132 -13.61 14.53 7.30
C GLU A 132 -14.12 15.49 6.22
N GLN A 133 -13.22 16.25 5.60
CA GLN A 133 -13.51 17.20 4.53
C GLN A 133 -12.30 17.29 3.60
N GLY A 134 -12.56 17.48 2.31
CA GLY A 134 -11.53 17.68 1.29
C GLY A 134 -11.34 16.46 0.43
N TYR A 135 -10.11 16.25 -0.04
CA TYR A 135 -9.73 15.16 -0.93
C TYR A 135 -8.34 14.67 -0.53
N LEU A 136 -8.12 13.36 -0.57
CA LEU A 136 -6.79 12.76 -0.47
C LEU A 136 -6.69 11.58 -1.42
N GLU A 137 -5.64 11.55 -2.22
CA GLU A 137 -5.32 10.46 -3.14
C GLU A 137 -3.81 10.22 -3.12
N GLU A 138 -3.39 8.96 -3.10
CA GLU A 138 -1.97 8.59 -3.18
C GLU A 138 -1.35 9.09 -4.50
N PHE A 139 -0.21 9.78 -4.39
CA PHE A 139 0.49 10.35 -5.52
C PHE A 139 1.61 9.43 -6.01
N GLY A 140 1.36 8.78 -7.15
CA GLY A 140 2.33 7.89 -7.80
C GLY A 140 2.68 6.67 -6.96
N ASP A 141 3.58 5.85 -7.46
CA ASP A 141 4.10 4.72 -6.68
C ASP A 141 5.21 5.19 -5.74
N PRO A 142 5.22 4.78 -4.46
CA PRO A 142 6.32 5.05 -3.55
C PRO A 142 7.63 4.54 -4.15
N ALA A 143 8.70 5.33 -4.05
CA ALA A 143 10.02 4.88 -4.49
C ALA A 143 10.44 3.62 -3.71
N GLU A 144 11.16 2.70 -4.37
CA GLU A 144 11.76 1.54 -3.70
C GLU A 144 12.53 2.01 -2.45
N SER A 145 12.26 1.38 -1.29
CA SER A 145 12.78 1.74 0.05
C SER A 145 12.24 3.02 0.71
N SER A 146 11.32 3.75 0.09
CA SER A 146 10.65 4.89 0.73
C SER A 146 9.66 4.42 1.78
N ALA A 147 9.85 4.84 3.04
CA ALA A 147 8.85 4.71 4.09
C ALA A 147 7.82 5.85 4.08
N SER A 148 7.87 6.77 3.12
CA SER A 148 6.94 7.89 3.00
C SER A 148 6.06 7.77 1.76
N VAL A 149 4.81 8.20 1.90
CA VAL A 149 3.82 8.27 0.83
C VAL A 149 3.35 9.70 0.69
N ASP A 150 3.28 10.19 -0.54
CA ASP A 150 2.80 11.53 -0.86
C ASP A 150 1.33 11.45 -1.27
N TYR A 151 0.51 12.40 -0.82
CA TYR A 151 -0.90 12.46 -1.14
C TYR A 151 -1.23 13.78 -1.83
N LEU A 152 -1.95 13.70 -2.95
CA LEU A 152 -2.63 14.83 -3.56
C LEU A 152 -3.77 15.29 -2.66
N VAL A 153 -3.92 16.61 -2.48
CA VAL A 153 -5.03 17.20 -1.71
C VAL A 153 -6.22 17.64 -2.57
N ALA A 154 -6.12 17.42 -3.88
CA ALA A 154 -7.16 17.65 -4.87
C ALA A 154 -7.04 16.62 -6.01
N PRO A 155 -8.11 16.33 -6.76
CA PRO A 155 -8.01 15.48 -7.94
C PRO A 155 -7.01 16.02 -8.95
N ALA A 156 -6.36 15.13 -9.71
CA ALA A 156 -5.46 15.55 -10.78
C ALA A 156 -6.16 16.50 -11.78
N GLY A 157 -5.51 17.62 -12.08
CA GLY A 157 -6.05 18.66 -12.96
C GLY A 157 -7.10 19.58 -12.32
N ALA A 158 -7.39 19.44 -11.02
CA ALA A 158 -8.23 20.40 -10.32
C ALA A 158 -7.56 21.78 -10.30
N GLU A 159 -8.30 22.80 -10.70
CA GLU A 159 -7.85 24.19 -10.66
C GLU A 159 -8.47 24.92 -9.47
N LEU A 160 -7.73 25.87 -8.89
CA LEU A 160 -8.21 26.75 -7.84
C LEU A 160 -8.04 28.20 -8.27
N ALA A 161 -9.12 28.97 -8.33
CA ALA A 161 -9.10 30.39 -8.72
C ALA A 161 -8.87 31.34 -7.53
N ALA A 162 -8.55 32.59 -7.84
CA ALA A 162 -8.46 33.65 -6.83
C ALA A 162 -9.78 33.80 -6.05
N GLY A 163 -9.69 33.80 -4.73
CA GLY A 163 -10.86 33.90 -3.83
C GLY A 163 -11.57 32.58 -3.57
N GLU A 164 -11.23 31.51 -4.29
CA GLU A 164 -11.63 30.16 -3.95
C GLU A 164 -10.73 29.58 -2.86
N ARG A 165 -11.26 28.58 -2.16
CA ARG A 165 -10.54 27.89 -1.08
C ARG A 165 -10.78 26.40 -1.17
N LEU A 166 -9.70 25.64 -1.02
CA LEU A 166 -9.74 24.19 -0.85
C LEU A 166 -9.47 23.89 0.62
N THR A 167 -10.37 23.13 1.25
CA THR A 167 -10.25 22.76 2.66
C THR A 167 -10.06 21.26 2.79
N THR A 168 -9.00 20.87 3.50
CA THR A 168 -8.70 19.47 3.84
C THR A 168 -8.65 19.34 5.36
N SER A 169 -9.39 18.38 5.92
CA SER A 169 -9.49 18.14 7.37
C SER A 169 -9.34 16.66 7.65
N LEU A 170 -8.30 16.31 8.41
CA LEU A 170 -8.08 14.97 8.96
C LEU A 170 -8.42 14.96 10.45
N VAL A 171 -9.18 13.96 10.86
CA VAL A 171 -9.44 13.67 12.27
C VAL A 171 -8.74 12.37 12.62
N SER A 172 -7.99 12.41 13.71
CA SER A 172 -7.15 11.31 14.18
C SER A 172 -7.67 10.78 15.50
N ASP A 173 -7.77 9.46 15.61
CA ASP A 173 -8.17 8.78 16.83
C ASP A 173 -7.44 7.44 17.00
N TRP A 174 -7.42 6.92 18.22
CA TRP A 174 -6.83 5.63 18.55
C TRP A 174 -7.89 4.52 18.49
N TYR A 175 -7.55 3.45 17.77
CA TYR A 175 -8.36 2.26 17.63
C TYR A 175 -7.64 1.08 18.29
N PRO A 176 -8.35 0.15 18.95
CA PRO A 176 -7.71 -1.01 19.58
C PRO A 176 -6.94 -1.87 18.57
N MET A 177 -7.54 -2.15 17.41
CA MET A 177 -6.96 -2.96 16.34
C MET A 177 -7.29 -2.38 14.96
N LEU A 178 -6.66 -2.93 13.93
CA LEU A 178 -6.88 -2.54 12.53
C LEU A 178 -8.33 -2.78 12.09
N ASP A 179 -8.95 -3.87 12.53
CA ASP A 179 -10.33 -4.23 12.19
C ASP A 179 -11.36 -3.23 12.74
N ASP A 180 -11.12 -2.65 13.92
CA ASP A 180 -11.99 -1.61 14.49
C ASP A 180 -12.01 -0.34 13.63
N LEU A 181 -10.88 -0.05 12.99
CA LEU A 181 -10.73 1.06 12.06
C LEU A 181 -11.31 0.72 10.68
N ALA A 182 -11.06 -0.50 10.17
CA ALA A 182 -11.63 -0.98 8.92
C ALA A 182 -13.17 -0.94 8.94
N GLY A 183 -13.79 -1.24 10.09
CA GLY A 183 -15.24 -1.09 10.30
C GLY A 183 -15.78 0.35 10.19
N ARG A 184 -14.92 1.36 10.00
CA ARG A 184 -15.30 2.75 9.74
C ARG A 184 -15.31 3.13 8.25
N LEU A 185 -14.86 2.24 7.38
CA LEU A 185 -14.94 2.43 5.94
C LEU A 185 -16.40 2.48 5.47
N PRO A 186 -16.69 3.12 4.33
CA PRO A 186 -18.02 3.07 3.77
C PRO A 186 -18.47 1.62 3.57
N PRO A 187 -19.72 1.27 3.93
CA PRO A 187 -20.19 -0.12 3.88
C PRO A 187 -20.24 -0.70 2.47
N TRP A 188 -20.19 0.15 1.44
CA TRP A 188 -20.15 -0.26 0.03
C TRP A 188 -18.73 -0.55 -0.46
N LEU A 189 -17.68 -0.22 0.30
CA LEU A 189 -16.29 -0.49 -0.07
C LEU A 189 -15.93 -1.92 0.39
N ASN A 190 -16.17 -2.88 -0.50
CA ASN A 190 -15.78 -4.27 -0.33
C ASN A 190 -14.29 -4.49 -0.66
N ASP A 191 -13.83 -5.73 -0.52
CA ASP A 191 -12.48 -6.14 -0.93
C ASP A 191 -12.17 -5.66 -2.35
N THR A 192 -10.98 -5.08 -2.48
CA THR A 192 -10.52 -4.41 -3.70
C THR A 192 -9.51 -5.24 -4.47
N GLN A 193 -9.10 -6.37 -3.92
CA GLN A 193 -8.24 -7.35 -4.54
C GLN A 193 -9.07 -8.61 -4.80
N LEU A 194 -9.07 -9.06 -6.05
CA LEU A 194 -9.95 -10.11 -6.56
C LEU A 194 -9.11 -11.15 -7.30
N ASP A 195 -9.54 -12.40 -7.29
CA ASP A 195 -8.95 -13.39 -8.17
C ASP A 195 -9.32 -13.09 -9.63
N ALA A 196 -8.51 -13.56 -10.57
CA ALA A 196 -8.78 -13.43 -12.00
C ALA A 196 -10.20 -13.93 -12.34
N GLU A 197 -10.88 -13.21 -13.24
CA GLU A 197 -12.25 -13.49 -13.70
C GLU A 197 -13.36 -13.29 -12.65
N GLU A 198 -13.03 -12.99 -11.39
CA GLU A 198 -14.04 -12.68 -10.38
C GLU A 198 -14.69 -11.32 -10.63
N SER A 199 -15.95 -11.20 -10.21
CA SER A 199 -16.66 -9.92 -10.22
C SER A 199 -16.52 -9.22 -8.88
N TRP A 200 -16.13 -7.95 -8.92
CA TRP A 200 -16.32 -7.07 -7.78
C TRP A 200 -17.79 -6.70 -7.65
N TRP A 201 -18.30 -6.62 -6.42
CA TRP A 201 -19.67 -6.20 -6.15
C TRP A 201 -19.67 -4.99 -5.24
N GLY A 202 -20.50 -3.99 -5.55
CA GLY A 202 -20.62 -2.79 -4.74
C GLY A 202 -22.03 -2.22 -4.72
N ASP A 203 -22.45 -1.75 -3.55
CA ASP A 203 -23.68 -0.97 -3.37
C ASP A 203 -23.43 0.51 -3.74
N VAL A 204 -23.20 0.73 -5.04
CA VAL A 204 -22.88 2.05 -5.62
C VAL A 204 -23.82 2.44 -6.76
N ALA A 205 -24.93 1.72 -6.94
CA ALA A 205 -25.87 1.92 -8.04
C ALA A 205 -26.58 3.29 -8.03
N ASP A 206 -26.71 3.89 -6.85
CA ASP A 206 -27.31 5.22 -6.68
C ASP A 206 -26.32 6.39 -6.91
N TYR A 207 -25.05 6.10 -7.23
CA TYR A 207 -24.00 7.09 -7.46
C TYR A 207 -23.63 7.21 -8.94
N GLY A 208 -23.03 8.34 -9.31
CA GLY A 208 -22.45 8.48 -10.65
C GLY A 208 -21.18 7.63 -10.76
N LEU A 209 -21.21 6.56 -11.54
CA LEU A 209 -20.07 5.67 -11.74
C LEU A 209 -19.39 5.95 -13.09
N SER A 210 -18.07 5.99 -13.09
CA SER A 210 -17.25 6.07 -14.30
C SER A 210 -16.13 5.05 -14.22
N ALA A 211 -16.02 4.22 -15.25
CA ALA A 211 -15.05 3.15 -15.35
C ALA A 211 -14.16 3.32 -16.60
N PRO A 212 -12.92 2.81 -16.59
CA PRO A 212 -12.09 2.71 -17.78
C PRO A 212 -12.78 1.91 -18.91
N GLU A 213 -12.37 2.14 -20.16
CA GLU A 213 -13.02 1.53 -21.34
C GLU A 213 -12.94 0.00 -21.38
N ASP A 214 -11.94 -0.59 -20.74
CA ASP A 214 -11.68 -2.02 -20.70
C ASP A 214 -12.34 -2.73 -19.50
N VAL A 215 -13.14 -2.00 -18.72
CA VAL A 215 -13.88 -2.52 -17.58
C VAL A 215 -15.34 -2.74 -17.97
N VAL A 216 -15.85 -3.94 -17.69
CA VAL A 216 -17.26 -4.28 -17.89
C VAL A 216 -18.01 -4.01 -16.60
N VAL A 217 -19.03 -3.15 -16.69
CA VAL A 217 -19.90 -2.77 -15.58
C VAL A 217 -21.31 -3.27 -15.86
N ASP A 218 -21.79 -4.13 -14.98
CA ASP A 218 -23.15 -4.69 -15.03
C ASP A 218 -23.95 -4.24 -13.81
N PHE A 219 -25.28 -4.27 -13.95
CA PHE A 219 -26.21 -3.98 -12.86
C PHE A 219 -27.13 -5.17 -12.63
N THR A 220 -27.11 -5.73 -11.42
CA THR A 220 -27.92 -6.90 -11.05
C THR A 220 -28.39 -6.74 -9.62
N ASP A 221 -29.70 -6.94 -9.39
CA ASP A 221 -30.33 -6.95 -8.06
C ASP A 221 -30.03 -5.73 -7.17
N GLY A 222 -29.91 -4.54 -7.76
CA GLY A 222 -29.63 -3.31 -7.01
C GLY A 222 -28.15 -3.06 -6.75
N MET A 223 -27.27 -3.97 -7.17
CA MET A 223 -25.82 -3.85 -7.02
C MET A 223 -25.15 -3.63 -8.37
N VAL A 224 -23.98 -2.99 -8.31
CA VAL A 224 -23.06 -2.91 -9.44
C VAL A 224 -22.11 -4.09 -9.36
N SER A 225 -21.97 -4.80 -10.47
CA SER A 225 -20.94 -5.80 -10.71
C SER A 225 -19.89 -5.22 -11.64
N VAL A 226 -18.62 -5.43 -11.34
CA VAL A 226 -17.51 -4.97 -12.16
C VAL A 226 -16.57 -6.12 -12.45
N THR A 227 -16.21 -6.30 -13.71
CA THR A 227 -15.22 -7.28 -14.17
C THR A 227 -14.21 -6.64 -15.10
N ALA A 228 -12.97 -7.12 -15.04
CA ALA A 228 -11.89 -6.69 -15.92
C ALA A 228 -10.88 -7.83 -16.10
N GLU A 229 -9.96 -7.67 -17.05
CA GLU A 229 -8.78 -8.53 -17.14
C GLU A 229 -7.82 -8.29 -15.96
N VAL A 230 -6.86 -9.20 -15.80
CA VAL A 230 -5.81 -9.11 -14.78
C VAL A 230 -5.13 -7.73 -14.78
N GLY A 231 -4.92 -7.20 -13.58
CA GLY A 231 -4.25 -5.93 -13.32
C GLY A 231 -5.10 -4.95 -12.52
N ARG A 232 -4.53 -3.76 -12.31
CA ARG A 232 -5.13 -2.69 -11.50
C ARG A 232 -5.98 -1.75 -12.36
N ARG A 233 -7.15 -1.38 -11.88
CA ARG A 233 -8.05 -0.37 -12.44
C ARG A 233 -8.55 0.56 -11.34
N ILE A 234 -9.02 1.74 -11.73
CA ILE A 234 -9.59 2.71 -10.78
C ILE A 234 -11.00 3.04 -11.28
N LEU A 235 -11.99 2.83 -10.41
CA LEU A 235 -13.35 3.29 -10.64
C LEU A 235 -13.56 4.64 -9.95
N ASP A 236 -14.15 5.57 -10.68
CA ASP A 236 -14.54 6.88 -10.16
C ASP A 236 -16.02 6.83 -9.73
N VAL A 237 -16.30 7.12 -8.45
CA VAL A 237 -17.64 7.15 -7.87
C VAL A 237 -17.96 8.56 -7.38
N GLN A 238 -18.93 9.21 -8.04
CA GLN A 238 -19.44 10.52 -7.68
C GLN A 238 -20.54 10.40 -6.63
N THR A 239 -20.18 10.74 -5.40
CA THR A 239 -21.10 10.78 -4.26
C THR A 239 -21.53 12.23 -3.98
N PRO A 240 -22.57 12.47 -3.15
CA PRO A 240 -22.88 13.82 -2.67
C PRO A 240 -21.74 14.51 -1.92
N ARG A 241 -20.76 13.75 -1.39
CA ARG A 241 -19.55 14.31 -0.75
C ARG A 241 -18.45 14.68 -1.75
N GLY A 242 -18.58 14.24 -3.00
CA GLY A 242 -17.60 14.42 -4.07
C GLY A 242 -17.08 13.10 -4.63
N LEU A 243 -15.94 13.18 -5.31
CA LEU A 243 -15.32 12.06 -6.02
C LEU A 243 -14.61 11.10 -5.07
N SER A 244 -15.01 9.83 -5.09
CA SER A 244 -14.29 8.71 -4.48
C SER A 244 -13.65 7.87 -5.57
N ARG A 245 -12.50 7.26 -5.25
CA ARG A 245 -11.78 6.36 -6.14
C ARG A 245 -11.68 4.98 -5.51
N ILE A 246 -12.12 3.97 -6.25
CA ILE A 246 -12.03 2.56 -5.84
C ILE A 246 -10.91 1.93 -6.67
N PRO A 247 -9.72 1.70 -6.09
CA PRO A 247 -8.72 0.88 -6.76
C PRO A 247 -9.23 -0.56 -6.74
N LEU A 248 -9.33 -1.21 -7.89
CA LEU A 248 -9.62 -2.64 -8.00
C LEU A 248 -8.42 -3.33 -8.65
N GLU A 249 -8.05 -4.49 -8.16
CA GLU A 249 -6.96 -5.30 -8.69
C GLU A 249 -7.42 -6.74 -8.90
N TRP A 250 -7.35 -7.21 -10.14
CA TRP A 250 -7.54 -8.61 -10.48
C TRP A 250 -6.18 -9.29 -10.54
N VAL A 251 -5.94 -10.19 -9.60
CA VAL A 251 -4.66 -10.90 -9.43
C VAL A 251 -4.68 -12.17 -10.27
N PRO A 252 -3.63 -12.44 -11.07
CA PRO A 252 -3.57 -13.69 -11.82
C PRO A 252 -3.47 -14.88 -10.86
N SER A 253 -4.05 -16.02 -11.25
CA SER A 253 -3.90 -17.24 -10.46
C SER A 253 -2.41 -17.64 -10.39
N PRO A 254 -1.96 -18.21 -9.26
CA PRO A 254 -0.58 -18.70 -9.13
C PRO A 254 -0.19 -19.67 -10.26
N GLU A 255 -1.12 -20.52 -10.70
CA GLU A 255 -0.93 -21.45 -11.82
C GLU A 255 -0.69 -20.71 -13.14
N SER A 256 -1.40 -19.62 -13.41
CA SER A 256 -1.21 -18.84 -14.64
C SER A 256 0.16 -18.16 -14.67
N VAL A 257 0.57 -17.55 -13.55
CA VAL A 257 1.89 -16.95 -13.42
C VAL A 257 3.00 -18.01 -13.58
N LEU A 258 2.85 -19.16 -12.92
CA LEU A 258 3.80 -20.26 -13.04
C LEU A 258 3.85 -20.83 -14.45
N HIS A 259 2.72 -20.96 -15.13
CA HIS A 259 2.66 -21.42 -16.51
C HIS A 259 3.45 -20.48 -17.42
N GLU A 260 3.20 -19.17 -17.34
CA GLU A 260 3.85 -18.17 -18.20
C GLU A 260 5.38 -18.18 -18.02
N VAL A 261 5.84 -18.10 -16.77
CA VAL A 261 7.28 -18.12 -16.44
C VAL A 261 7.93 -19.43 -16.86
N ALA A 262 7.29 -20.57 -16.58
CA ALA A 262 7.85 -21.87 -16.91
C ALA A 262 7.83 -22.16 -18.42
N ALA A 263 6.78 -21.74 -19.12
CA ALA A 263 6.66 -21.94 -20.56
C ALA A 263 7.68 -21.09 -21.33
N ASP A 264 7.94 -19.86 -20.89
CA ASP A 264 8.99 -19.02 -21.46
C ASP A 264 10.38 -19.65 -21.22
N ALA A 265 10.69 -20.03 -19.98
CA ALA A 265 11.97 -20.64 -19.62
C ALA A 265 12.25 -21.93 -20.41
N VAL A 266 11.26 -22.83 -20.52
CA VAL A 266 11.37 -24.06 -21.32
C VAL A 266 11.43 -23.73 -22.82
N GLY A 267 10.65 -22.76 -23.28
CA GLY A 267 10.59 -22.34 -24.68
C GLY A 267 11.90 -21.74 -25.20
N ARG A 268 12.68 -21.08 -24.33
CA ARG A 268 14.03 -20.60 -24.67
C ARG A 268 14.99 -21.75 -24.98
N GLY A 269 14.86 -22.89 -24.29
CA GLY A 269 15.70 -24.08 -24.51
C GLY A 269 17.16 -23.92 -24.06
N ASP A 270 17.50 -22.80 -23.41
CA ASP A 270 18.83 -22.51 -22.83
C ASP A 270 18.98 -23.12 -21.43
N GLU A 271 20.18 -23.05 -20.85
CA GLU A 271 20.39 -23.46 -19.44
C GLU A 271 19.50 -22.63 -18.49
N LEU A 272 18.85 -23.33 -17.54
CA LEU A 272 18.01 -22.74 -16.52
C LEU A 272 18.84 -22.34 -15.31
N ASP A 273 18.57 -21.17 -14.74
CA ASP A 273 19.03 -20.89 -13.38
C ASP A 273 18.18 -21.63 -12.33
N VAL A 274 18.60 -21.56 -11.07
CA VAL A 274 17.92 -22.25 -9.96
C VAL A 274 16.50 -21.76 -9.73
N ALA A 275 16.23 -20.46 -9.91
CA ALA A 275 14.90 -19.89 -9.71
C ALA A 275 13.96 -20.31 -10.85
N GLU A 276 14.43 -20.25 -12.08
CA GLU A 276 13.71 -20.72 -13.27
C GLU A 276 13.39 -22.21 -13.17
N ALA A 277 14.37 -23.03 -12.80
CA ALA A 277 14.20 -24.46 -12.60
C ALA A 277 13.17 -24.79 -11.50
N LEU A 278 13.18 -24.02 -10.40
CA LEU A 278 12.16 -24.14 -9.35
C LEU A 278 10.77 -23.78 -9.85
N CYS A 279 10.62 -22.68 -10.61
CA CYS A 279 9.36 -22.29 -11.23
C CYS A 279 8.84 -23.37 -12.19
N VAL A 280 9.70 -23.92 -13.06
CA VAL A 280 9.34 -25.00 -13.99
C VAL A 280 8.91 -26.27 -13.25
N GLN A 281 9.66 -26.68 -12.21
CA GLN A 281 9.30 -27.86 -11.40
C GLN A 281 7.97 -27.65 -10.66
N PHE A 282 7.71 -26.45 -10.12
CA PHE A 282 6.44 -26.14 -9.47
C PHE A 282 5.27 -26.04 -10.44
N ALA A 283 5.49 -25.51 -11.65
CA ALA A 283 4.48 -25.50 -12.70
C ALA A 283 4.08 -26.93 -13.08
N ALA A 284 5.04 -27.85 -13.20
CA ALA A 284 4.78 -29.26 -13.46
C ALA A 284 4.03 -29.95 -12.31
N ASP A 285 4.50 -29.77 -11.06
CA ASP A 285 3.88 -30.37 -9.87
C ASP A 285 2.42 -29.91 -9.68
N ARG A 286 2.13 -28.64 -10.00
CA ARG A 286 0.79 -28.06 -9.97
C ARG A 286 -0.05 -28.33 -11.22
N ARG A 287 0.50 -29.06 -12.20
CA ARG A 287 -0.14 -29.31 -13.51
C ARG A 287 -0.48 -28.04 -14.30
N ALA A 288 0.24 -26.96 -14.03
CA ALA A 288 0.16 -25.73 -14.81
C ALA A 288 0.91 -25.86 -16.14
N LEU A 289 1.98 -26.68 -16.20
CA LEU A 289 2.73 -26.94 -17.43
C LEU A 289 3.01 -28.44 -17.59
N TRP A 290 2.83 -28.98 -18.80
CA TRP A 290 3.26 -30.33 -19.13
C TRP A 290 4.69 -30.30 -19.67
N LEU A 291 5.59 -31.06 -19.06
CA LEU A 291 6.99 -31.14 -19.47
C LEU A 291 7.19 -32.28 -20.45
N ASP A 292 7.86 -32.00 -21.57
CA ASP A 292 8.38 -33.03 -22.45
C ASP A 292 9.74 -33.55 -21.94
N PRO A 293 10.29 -34.63 -22.55
CA PRO A 293 11.58 -35.17 -22.12
C PRO A 293 12.74 -34.17 -22.17
N SER A 294 12.75 -33.25 -23.14
CA SER A 294 13.82 -32.25 -23.27
C SER A 294 13.76 -31.19 -22.16
N ALA A 295 12.55 -30.85 -21.71
CA ALA A 295 12.33 -30.00 -20.55
C ALA A 295 12.77 -30.68 -19.24
N HIS A 296 12.59 -32.00 -19.12
CA HIS A 296 13.17 -32.75 -18.00
C HIS A 296 14.70 -32.77 -18.03
N ASP A 297 15.32 -32.94 -19.21
CA ASP A 297 16.77 -32.86 -19.37
C ASP A 297 17.34 -31.46 -19.02
N LEU A 298 16.55 -30.40 -19.19
CA LEU A 298 16.91 -29.06 -18.72
C LEU A 298 16.97 -28.99 -17.20
N LEU A 299 15.96 -29.52 -16.50
CA LEU A 299 15.92 -29.54 -15.03
C LEU A 299 17.05 -30.39 -14.43
N ASP A 300 17.39 -31.51 -15.06
CA ASP A 300 18.42 -32.42 -14.55
C ASP A 300 19.85 -31.87 -14.74
N ARG A 301 20.04 -30.86 -15.58
CA ARG A 301 21.33 -30.17 -15.79
C ARG A 301 21.60 -29.06 -14.77
N VAL A 302 20.60 -28.64 -14.00
CA VAL A 302 20.72 -27.53 -13.05
C VAL A 302 21.59 -27.97 -11.86
N ASP A 303 22.74 -27.32 -11.68
CA ASP A 303 23.61 -27.52 -10.52
C ASP A 303 23.08 -26.73 -9.30
N TRP A 304 21.94 -27.17 -8.78
CA TRP A 304 21.22 -26.52 -7.69
C TRP A 304 21.98 -26.48 -6.35
N ALA A 305 23.06 -27.25 -6.22
CA ALA A 305 23.87 -27.29 -5.00
C ALA A 305 25.07 -26.32 -5.04
N ALA A 306 25.40 -25.76 -6.21
CA ALA A 306 26.59 -24.92 -6.39
C ALA A 306 26.59 -23.64 -5.56
N GLU A 307 25.44 -22.98 -5.43
CA GLU A 307 25.34 -21.64 -4.84
C GLU A 307 25.00 -21.63 -3.34
N GLU A 308 24.90 -22.81 -2.69
CA GLU A 308 24.47 -22.96 -1.28
C GLU A 308 23.27 -22.06 -0.91
N SER A 309 22.23 -22.07 -1.75
CA SER A 309 21.07 -21.19 -1.63
C SER A 309 19.80 -21.89 -1.16
N VAL A 310 18.91 -21.14 -0.50
CA VAL A 310 17.60 -21.64 -0.05
C VAL A 310 16.74 -22.08 -1.24
N LEU A 311 16.84 -21.37 -2.37
CA LEU A 311 16.16 -21.74 -3.62
C LEU A 311 16.72 -23.05 -4.20
N GLY A 312 18.03 -23.26 -4.14
CA GLY A 312 18.67 -24.51 -4.56
C GLY A 312 18.17 -25.71 -3.75
N ALA A 313 18.12 -25.56 -2.42
CA ALA A 313 17.55 -26.58 -1.55
C ALA A 313 16.06 -26.82 -1.83
N ALA A 314 15.28 -25.76 -2.08
CA ALA A 314 13.86 -25.88 -2.43
C ALA A 314 13.65 -26.64 -3.75
N PHE A 315 14.45 -26.33 -4.78
CA PHE A 315 14.41 -27.04 -6.06
C PHE A 315 14.79 -28.51 -5.90
N GLY A 316 15.88 -28.81 -5.18
CA GLY A 316 16.28 -30.20 -4.91
C GLY A 316 15.18 -30.99 -4.20
N LEU A 317 14.54 -30.41 -3.17
CA LEU A 317 13.40 -31.06 -2.50
C LEU A 317 12.23 -31.33 -3.45
N ALA A 318 11.86 -30.34 -4.27
CA ALA A 318 10.76 -30.45 -5.21
C ALA A 318 11.04 -31.51 -6.29
N ARG A 319 12.22 -31.45 -6.90
CA ARG A 319 12.67 -32.38 -7.95
C ARG A 319 12.78 -33.80 -7.42
N GLY A 320 13.43 -33.98 -6.27
CA GLY A 320 13.60 -35.29 -5.63
C GLY A 320 12.28 -35.94 -5.26
N ARG A 321 11.32 -35.15 -4.76
CA ARG A 321 9.95 -35.63 -4.50
C ARG A 321 9.23 -36.06 -5.78
N SER A 322 9.30 -35.24 -6.83
CA SER A 322 8.63 -35.50 -8.10
C SER A 322 9.16 -36.77 -8.77
N LEU A 323 10.47 -37.02 -8.68
CA LEU A 323 11.13 -38.22 -9.20
C LEU A 323 11.04 -39.44 -8.28
N GLY A 324 10.70 -39.25 -7.00
CA GLY A 324 10.75 -40.32 -5.99
C GLY A 324 12.17 -40.68 -5.53
N GLU A 325 13.12 -39.76 -5.67
CA GLU A 325 14.54 -39.96 -5.35
C GLU A 325 14.89 -39.48 -3.93
N ALA A 326 14.84 -40.40 -2.97
CA ALA A 326 15.13 -40.11 -1.56
C ALA A 326 16.55 -39.56 -1.31
N ALA A 327 17.53 -39.94 -2.14
CA ALA A 327 18.89 -39.42 -2.05
C ALA A 327 18.94 -37.92 -2.33
N LEU A 328 18.24 -37.46 -3.37
CA LEU A 328 18.17 -36.06 -3.77
C LEU A 328 17.46 -35.21 -2.70
N VAL A 329 16.37 -35.74 -2.12
CA VAL A 329 15.70 -35.13 -0.95
C VAL A 329 16.65 -35.02 0.25
N SER A 330 17.41 -36.07 0.55
CA SER A 330 18.38 -36.08 1.65
C SER A 330 19.50 -35.06 1.44
N ASP A 331 20.02 -34.96 0.22
CA ASP A 331 21.07 -34.01 -0.12
C ASP A 331 20.57 -32.57 -0.05
N ALA A 332 19.34 -32.31 -0.47
CA ALA A 332 18.71 -31.00 -0.36
C ALA A 332 18.46 -30.58 1.12
N LEU A 333 18.03 -31.51 1.97
CA LEU A 333 17.92 -31.26 3.43
C LEU A 333 19.29 -30.98 4.06
N ARG A 334 20.34 -31.68 3.63
CA ARG A 334 21.71 -31.45 4.11
C ARG A 334 22.26 -30.12 3.63
N LEU A 335 21.92 -29.70 2.41
CA LEU A 335 22.22 -28.36 1.91
C LEU A 335 21.53 -27.31 2.77
N LEU A 336 20.22 -27.44 2.98
CA LEU A 336 19.45 -26.50 3.80
C LEU A 336 20.03 -26.36 5.21
N GLY A 337 20.41 -27.46 5.86
CA GLY A 337 21.00 -27.45 7.21
C GLY A 337 22.36 -26.75 7.32
N ARG A 338 23.02 -26.44 6.19
CA ARG A 338 24.28 -25.67 6.16
C ARG A 338 24.05 -24.17 5.95
N ILE A 339 22.86 -23.77 5.52
CA ILE A 339 22.53 -22.39 5.18
C ILE A 339 22.10 -21.64 6.45
N PRO A 340 22.57 -20.40 6.70
CA PRO A 340 22.06 -19.57 7.77
C PRO A 340 20.56 -19.31 7.63
N ALA A 341 19.82 -19.31 8.74
CA ALA A 341 18.40 -18.99 8.73
C ALA A 341 18.17 -17.56 8.22
N GLY A 342 17.36 -17.43 7.18
CA GLY A 342 16.99 -16.17 6.54
C GLY A 342 15.59 -16.27 5.93
N GLU A 343 15.28 -15.35 5.02
CA GLU A 343 13.99 -15.33 4.33
C GLU A 343 13.74 -16.65 3.58
N GLY A 344 12.50 -17.14 3.64
CA GLY A 344 12.11 -18.40 3.00
C GLY A 344 12.60 -19.67 3.69
N TYR A 345 13.63 -19.62 4.54
CA TYR A 345 14.24 -20.80 5.18
C TYR A 345 13.21 -21.67 5.91
N GLY A 346 12.36 -21.05 6.74
CA GLY A 346 11.33 -21.77 7.50
C GLY A 346 10.31 -22.48 6.62
N ARG A 347 9.93 -21.89 5.48
CA ARG A 347 8.99 -22.51 4.52
C ARG A 347 9.63 -23.74 3.86
N VAL A 348 10.89 -23.61 3.44
CA VAL A 348 11.63 -24.73 2.81
C VAL A 348 11.90 -25.84 3.81
N ALA A 349 12.25 -25.51 5.06
CA ALA A 349 12.45 -26.48 6.13
C ALA A 349 11.16 -27.26 6.45
N MET A 350 10.02 -26.56 6.55
CA MET A 350 8.72 -27.22 6.75
C MET A 350 8.34 -28.11 5.57
N ALA A 351 8.54 -27.64 4.33
CA ALA A 351 8.29 -28.46 3.15
C ALA A 351 9.16 -29.72 3.17
N GLY A 352 10.46 -29.57 3.46
CA GLY A 352 11.41 -30.66 3.62
C GLY A 352 10.98 -31.68 4.69
N TRP A 353 10.48 -31.22 5.83
CA TRP A 353 10.00 -32.07 6.92
C TRP A 353 8.72 -32.85 6.56
N ILE A 354 7.80 -32.24 5.81
CA ILE A 354 6.59 -32.93 5.32
C ILE A 354 6.96 -34.02 4.30
N THR A 355 8.05 -33.83 3.56
CA THR A 355 8.51 -34.75 2.52
C THR A 355 9.48 -35.83 3.01
N SER A 356 9.97 -35.75 4.24
CA SER A 356 10.94 -36.70 4.85
C SER A 356 10.25 -37.81 5.64
#